data_AF-A0A286CRA8-F1
#
_entry.id   AF-A0A286CRA8-F1
#
_cell.length_a   1.000
_cell.length_b   1.000
_cell.length_c   1.000
_cell.angle_alpha   90.00
_cell.angle_beta   90.00
_cell.angle_gamma   90.00
#
_symmetry.space_group_name_H-M   'P 1'
#
loop_
_entity.id
_entity.type
_entity.pdbx_description
1 polymer ?
#
loop_
_entity_poly.entity_id
_entity_poly.type
_entity_poly.pdbx_seq_one_letter_code
_entity_poly.pdbx_strand_id
1 'polypeptide(L)'
;MGVNAEGDGCTADQYLMRAGYALDGGVGCIADVRHHAVAFLDQARADHGLPVPVPVPARARDLTQLVVSELVTNALTPGGK
;
A
#
# COMPACT_ATOMS: atom_id res chain seq x y z
N MET A 1 -47.25 4.78 4.75
CA MET A 1 -46.11 5.52 4.15
C MET A 1 -45.37 6.21 5.28
N GLY A 2 -44.23 5.79 5.80
CA GLY A 2 -43.16 4.97 5.22
C GLY A 2 -41.99 5.88 4.82
N VAL A 3 -41.06 6.13 5.73
CA VAL A 3 -39.61 6.23 5.46
C VAL A 3 -38.86 6.39 6.79
N ASN A 4 -38.38 5.27 7.32
CA ASN A 4 -37.18 5.29 8.15
C ASN A 4 -36.02 5.49 7.17
N ALA A 5 -35.29 6.58 7.29
CA ALA A 5 -34.00 6.74 6.64
C ALA A 5 -32.94 6.78 7.74
N GLU A 6 -32.79 5.65 8.43
CA GLU A 6 -31.54 5.31 9.08
C GLU A 6 -30.53 5.10 7.93
N GLY A 7 -29.75 6.12 7.63
CA GLY A 7 -28.62 6.03 6.72
C GLY A 7 -27.47 5.30 7.42
N ASP A 8 -27.67 4.01 7.71
CA ASP A 8 -26.60 3.07 8.05
C ASP A 8 -25.95 2.57 6.75
N GLY A 9 -24.63 2.65 6.68
CA GLY A 9 -23.86 2.19 5.52
C GLY A 9 -22.51 2.89 5.37
N CYS A 10 -21.53 2.41 6.14
CA CYS A 10 -20.09 2.60 6.02
C CYS A 10 -19.57 2.95 4.60
N THR A 11 -19.49 4.24 4.26
CA THR A 11 -18.78 4.70 3.04
C THR A 11 -17.26 4.76 3.23
N ALA A 12 -16.76 4.61 4.46
CA ALA A 12 -15.34 4.64 4.77
C ALA A 12 -14.55 3.44 4.22
N ASP A 13 -15.22 2.31 3.94
CA ASP A 13 -14.58 1.10 3.40
C ASP A 13 -14.41 1.15 1.88
N GLN A 14 -15.09 2.09 1.21
CA GLN A 14 -15.09 2.23 -0.26
C GLN A 14 -13.83 2.92 -0.80
N TYR A 15 -13.00 3.47 0.09
CA TYR A 15 -11.73 4.14 -0.23
C TYR A 15 -10.51 3.52 0.48
N LEU A 16 -10.67 2.39 1.17
CA LEU A 16 -9.55 1.71 1.83
C LEU A 16 -8.77 0.86 0.81
N MET A 17 -7.86 1.50 0.09
CA MET A 17 -6.88 0.79 -0.73
C MET A 17 -5.88 0.08 0.17
N ARG A 18 -5.95 -1.24 0.21
CA ARG A 18 -5.05 -2.10 0.98
C ARG A 18 -4.65 -3.31 0.15
N ALA A 19 -3.36 -3.64 0.20
CA ALA A 19 -2.82 -4.88 -0.34
C ALA A 19 -2.04 -5.63 0.75
N GLY A 20 -2.06 -6.95 0.70
CA GLY A 20 -1.28 -7.83 1.58
C GLY A 20 -0.47 -8.81 0.74
N TYR A 21 0.80 -8.98 1.09
CA TYR A 21 1.72 -9.87 0.40
C TYR A 21 2.37 -10.81 1.41
N ALA A 22 2.33 -12.11 1.13
CA ALA A 22 3.08 -13.09 1.89
C ALA A 22 4.53 -13.08 1.41
N LEU A 23 5.47 -13.04 2.36
CA LEU A 23 6.91 -13.01 2.09
C LEU A 23 7.54 -14.28 2.64
N ASP A 24 8.36 -14.94 1.84
CA ASP A 24 9.03 -16.20 2.21
C ASP A 24 10.33 -15.99 2.99
N GLY A 25 10.83 -14.74 3.07
CA GLY A 25 12.09 -14.40 3.74
C GLY A 25 13.35 -14.88 2.99
N GLY A 26 13.20 -15.32 1.73
CA GLY A 26 14.27 -15.87 0.91
C GLY A 26 15.15 -14.81 0.22
N VAL A 27 16.08 -15.31 -0.60
CA VAL A 27 16.94 -14.47 -1.45
C VAL A 27 16.05 -13.70 -2.43
N GLY A 28 16.10 -12.37 -2.37
CA GLY A 28 15.27 -11.51 -3.23
C GLY A 28 14.03 -10.91 -2.55
N CYS A 29 13.68 -11.35 -1.33
CA CYS A 29 12.50 -10.86 -0.60
C CYS A 29 12.43 -9.32 -0.52
N ILE A 30 13.54 -8.62 -0.29
CA ILE A 30 13.57 -7.15 -0.27
C ILE A 30 13.24 -6.56 -1.66
N ALA A 31 13.71 -7.17 -2.75
CA ALA A 31 13.41 -6.72 -4.11
C ALA A 31 11.92 -6.89 -4.44
N ASP A 32 11.33 -8.01 -4.04
CA ASP A 32 9.91 -8.31 -4.24
C ASP A 32 9.03 -7.33 -3.46
N VAL A 33 9.38 -7.03 -2.20
CA VAL A 33 8.66 -6.04 -1.39
C VAL A 33 8.70 -4.65 -2.00
N ARG A 34 9.87 -4.20 -2.49
CA ARG A 34 9.96 -2.91 -3.19
C ARG A 34 9.08 -2.90 -4.43
N HIS A 35 9.08 -3.99 -5.21
CA HIS A 35 8.25 -4.10 -6.40
C HIS A 35 6.76 -4.01 -6.06
N HIS A 36 6.30 -4.76 -5.06
CA HIS A 36 4.92 -4.72 -4.58
C HIS A 36 4.52 -3.33 -4.07
N ALA A 37 5.39 -2.65 -3.33
CA ALA A 37 5.11 -1.32 -2.81
C ALA A 37 4.96 -0.27 -3.93
N VAL A 38 5.81 -0.32 -4.96
CA VAL A 38 5.70 0.59 -6.12
C VAL A 38 4.45 0.27 -6.93
N ALA A 39 4.16 -1.01 -7.17
CA ALA A 39 2.95 -1.44 -7.87
C ALA A 39 1.68 -0.98 -7.14
N PHE A 40 1.66 -1.04 -5.80
CA PHE A 40 0.56 -0.53 -4.99
C PHE A 40 0.36 0.98 -5.17
N LEU A 41 1.43 1.79 -5.19
CA LEU A 41 1.32 3.23 -5.44
C LEU A 41 0.79 3.54 -6.85
N ASP A 42 1.22 2.76 -7.85
CA ASP A 42 0.76 2.88 -9.23
C ASP A 42 -0.72 2.53 -9.37
N GLN A 43 -1.17 1.46 -8.71
CA GLN A 43 -2.55 1.03 -8.66
C GLN A 43 -3.41 2.05 -7.92
N ALA A 44 -2.95 2.55 -6.77
CA ALA A 44 -3.69 3.53 -6.00
C ALA A 44 -3.92 4.81 -6.81
N ARG A 45 -2.91 5.29 -7.54
CA ARG A 45 -3.07 6.42 -8.47
C ARG A 45 -4.14 6.13 -9.52
N ALA A 46 -4.11 4.94 -10.14
CA ALA A 46 -5.05 4.58 -11.19
C ALA A 46 -6.49 4.55 -10.67
N ASP A 47 -6.70 3.98 -9.49
CA ASP A 47 -8.02 3.78 -8.89
C ASP A 47 -8.60 5.06 -8.27
N HIS A 48 -7.76 6.03 -7.87
CA HIS A 48 -8.21 7.32 -7.33
C HIS A 48 -8.81 8.29 -8.38
N GLY A 49 -8.77 7.94 -9.68
CA GLY A 49 -9.57 8.61 -10.72
C GLY A 49 -9.38 10.13 -10.78
N LEU A 50 -8.16 10.63 -10.56
CA LEU A 50 -7.89 12.06 -10.59
C LEU A 50 -8.36 12.68 -11.92
N PRO A 51 -8.99 13.88 -11.90
CA PRO A 51 -9.49 14.53 -13.12
C PRO A 51 -8.41 14.77 -14.17
N VAL A 52 -7.15 14.81 -13.74
CA VAL A 52 -5.96 14.87 -14.58
C VAL A 52 -4.99 13.78 -14.10
N PRO A 53 -4.42 12.95 -15.00
CA PRO A 53 -3.44 11.95 -14.63
C PRO A 53 -2.15 12.62 -14.13
N VAL A 54 -1.95 12.64 -12.80
CA VAL A 54 -0.72 13.10 -12.16
C VAL A 54 0.07 11.87 -11.72
N PRO A 55 1.31 11.65 -12.20
CA PRO A 55 2.12 10.51 -11.79
C PRO A 55 2.49 10.60 -10.31
N VAL A 56 2.63 9.45 -9.65
CA VAL A 56 3.18 9.39 -8.29
C VAL A 56 4.58 10.04 -8.30
N PRO A 57 4.83 11.05 -7.44
CA PRO A 57 6.14 11.71 -7.38
C PRO A 57 7.28 10.71 -7.17
N ALA A 58 8.39 10.88 -7.89
CA ALA A 58 9.56 10.00 -7.76
C ALA A 58 10.03 9.87 -6.30
N ARG A 59 10.11 10.99 -5.59
CA ARG A 59 10.47 11.02 -4.16
C ARG A 59 9.56 10.15 -3.29
N ALA A 60 8.26 10.09 -3.59
CA ALA A 60 7.33 9.25 -2.82
C ALA A 60 7.61 7.75 -3.06
N ARG A 61 7.94 7.37 -4.31
CA ARG A 61 8.37 5.99 -4.63
C ARG A 61 9.69 5.66 -3.95
N ASP A 62 10.65 6.56 -3.97
CA ASP A 62 11.98 6.34 -3.39
C ASP A 62 11.92 6.18 -1.87
N LEU A 63 11.17 7.06 -1.20
CA LEU A 63 10.94 6.97 0.25
C LEU A 63 10.20 5.69 0.63
N THR A 64 9.19 5.31 -0.16
CA THR A 64 8.45 4.05 0.09
C THR A 64 9.38 2.85 -0.02
N GLN A 65 10.18 2.78 -1.08
CA GLN A 65 11.15 1.70 -1.30
C GLN A 65 12.18 1.62 -0.17
N LEU A 66 12.68 2.77 0.31
CA LEU A 66 13.59 2.82 1.46
C LEU A 66 12.91 2.26 2.71
N VAL A 67 11.75 2.80 3.08
CA VAL A 67 11.04 2.41 4.31
C VAL A 67 10.71 0.93 4.31
N VAL A 68 10.17 0.38 3.22
CA VAL A 68 9.82 -1.05 3.18
C VAL A 68 11.06 -1.95 3.19
N SER A 69 12.19 -1.51 2.63
CA SER A 69 13.45 -2.25 2.70
C SER A 69 13.97 -2.31 4.13
N GLU A 70 13.93 -1.19 4.86
CA GLU A 70 14.35 -1.13 6.26
C GLU A 70 13.41 -1.95 7.15
N LEU A 71 12.09 -1.90 6.92
CA LEU A 71 11.12 -2.71 7.67
C LEU A 71 11.38 -4.21 7.50
N VAL A 72 11.64 -4.67 6.27
CA VAL A 72 11.96 -6.08 5.99
C VAL A 72 13.32 -6.45 6.59
N THR A 73 14.31 -5.57 6.47
CA THR A 73 15.65 -5.79 7.07
C THR A 73 15.56 -5.90 8.59
N ASN A 74 14.78 -5.03 9.24
CA ASN A 74 14.54 -5.06 10.67
C ASN A 74 13.73 -6.29 11.12
N ALA A 75 12.86 -6.82 10.27
CA ALA A 75 12.09 -8.03 10.55
C ALA A 75 12.90 -9.32 10.35
N LEU A 76 13.78 -9.35 9.35
CA LEU A 76 14.63 -10.50 9.02
C LEU A 76 15.92 -10.56 9.85
N THR A 77 16.37 -9.43 10.37
CA THR A 77 17.46 -9.37 11.34
C THR A 77 16.83 -9.46 12.73
N PRO A 78 16.88 -10.61 13.43
CA PRO A 78 16.42 -10.65 14.80
C PRO A 78 17.30 -9.67 15.57
N GLY A 79 16.72 -8.60 16.13
CA GLY A 79 17.44 -7.71 17.02
C GLY A 79 18.15 -8.55 18.07
N GLY A 80 19.48 -8.39 18.17
CA GLY A 80 20.32 -9.15 19.08
C GLY A 80 19.65 -9.34 20.43
N LYS A 81 19.27 -10.59 20.70
CA LYS A 81 19.04 -11.13 22.04
C LYS A 81 20.33 -11.80 22.46
#